data_AF-A0A4Z0MHB7-F1
#
_entry.id   AF-A0A4Z0MHB7-F1
#
_cell.length_a   1.000
_cell.length_b   1.000
_cell.length_c   1.000
_cell.angle_alpha   90.00
_cell.angle_beta   90.00
_cell.angle_gamma   90.00
#
_symmetry.space_group_name_H-M   'P 1'
#
loop_
_entity.id
_entity.type
_entity.pdbx_description
1 polymer ?
#
loop_
_entity_poly.entity_id
_entity_poly.type
_entity_poly.pdbx_seq_one_letter_code
_entity_poly.pdbx_strand_id
1 'polypeptide(L)' 'MLKQVEIFTDGSCLGNPGPGGYGAILRYRGHEKTFSEGYTLTTNNR' A
#
# COMPACT_ATOMS: atom_id res chain seq x y z
N MET A 1 -0.88 2.04 -28.81
CA MET A 1 -0.28 1.57 -27.53
C MET A 1 -1.29 1.75 -26.42
N LEU A 2 -1.46 0.73 -25.56
CA LEU A 2 -2.25 0.84 -24.34
C LEU A 2 -1.51 1.71 -23.32
N LYS A 3 -2.27 2.48 -22.52
CA LYS A 3 -1.71 3.21 -21.38
C LYS A 3 -1.40 2.20 -20.28
N GLN A 4 -0.13 2.12 -19.86
CA GLN A 4 0.30 1.26 -18.77
C GLN A 4 0.47 2.08 -17.49
N VAL A 5 -0.16 1.62 -16.40
CA VAL A 5 -0.01 2.17 -15.05
C VAL A 5 0.70 1.11 -14.22
N GLU A 6 1.74 1.49 -13.49
CA GLU A 6 2.45 0.59 -12.58
C GLU A 6 1.97 0.84 -11.15
N ILE A 7 1.65 -0.22 -10.43
CA ILE A 7 1.23 -0.14 -9.02
C ILE A 7 2.09 -1.13 -8.23
N PHE A 8 2.69 -0.64 -7.16
CA PHE A 8 3.43 -1.42 -6.17
C PHE A 8 2.70 -1.31 -4.85
N THR A 9 2.48 -2.43 -4.15
CA THR A 9 1.75 -2.47 -2.88
C THR A 9 2.49 -3.32 -1.87
N ASP A 10 2.50 -2.88 -0.62
CA ASP A 10 3.00 -3.67 0.50
C ASP A 10 2.16 -3.41 1.75
N GLY A 11 2.14 -4.38 2.66
CA GLY A 11 1.35 -4.34 3.88
C GLY A 11 2.04 -5.08 5.02
N SER A 12 1.97 -4.51 6.23
CA SER A 12 2.54 -5.13 7.42
C SER A 12 1.66 -4.95 8.65
N CYS A 13 1.82 -5.85 9.61
CA CYS A 13 1.14 -5.79 10.90
C CYS A 13 2.08 -6.29 12.02
N LEU A 14 2.20 -5.50 13.08
CA LEU A 14 2.96 -5.79 14.30
C LEU A 14 2.10 -6.62 15.26
N GLY A 15 1.93 -7.91 14.94
CA GLY A 15 1.02 -8.83 15.64
C GLY A 15 -0.21 -9.20 14.79
N ASN A 16 -0.99 -10.19 15.21
CA ASN A 16 -2.18 -10.63 14.48
C ASN A 16 -3.33 -11.02 15.42
N PRO A 17 -4.08 -10.05 15.97
CA PRO A 17 -4.13 -8.63 15.58
C PRO A 17 -3.06 -7.75 16.25
N GLY A 18 -2.79 -6.59 15.66
CA GLY A 18 -1.89 -5.56 16.20
C GLY A 18 -1.91 -4.27 15.38
N PRO A 19 -1.07 -3.27 15.72
CA PRO A 19 -0.88 -2.09 14.89
C PRO A 19 -0.31 -2.48 13.52
N GLY A 20 -0.83 -1.93 12.43
CA GLY A 20 -0.37 -2.26 11.09
C GLY A 20 -0.76 -1.20 10.08
N GLY A 21 -0.39 -1.40 8.82
CA GLY A 21 -0.64 -0.42 7.78
C GLY A 21 -0.29 -0.95 6.40
N TYR A 22 -0.55 -0.12 5.40
CA TYR A 22 -0.18 -0.40 4.02
C TYR A 22 0.58 0.77 3.39
N GLY A 23 1.28 0.47 2.32
CA GLY A 23 1.87 1.43 1.40
C GLY A 23 1.54 1.05 -0.03
N ALA A 24 1.27 2.04 -0.88
CA ALA A 24 1.14 1.84 -2.31
C ALA A 24 1.83 2.95 -3.09
N ILE A 25 2.47 2.59 -4.21
CA ILE A 25 3.07 3.52 -5.16
C ILE A 25 2.38 3.32 -6.50
N LEU A 26 1.86 4.40 -7.07
CA LEU A 26 1.30 4.44 -8.42
C LEU A 26 2.21 5.28 -9.31
N ARG A 27 2.69 4.69 -10.42
CA ARG A 27 3.47 5.37 -11.45
C ARG A 27 2.74 5.41 -12.77
N TYR A 28 2.67 6.60 -13.36
CA TYR A 28 2.10 6.79 -14.68
C TYR A 28 2.68 8.04 -15.35
N ARG A 29 3.22 7.88 -16.57
CA ARG A 29 3.78 8.97 -17.40
C ARG A 29 4.80 9.86 -16.66
N GLY A 30 5.70 9.24 -15.90
CA GLY A 30 6.73 9.96 -15.14
C GLY A 30 6.24 10.64 -13.87
N HIS A 31 4.94 10.52 -13.54
CA HIS A 31 4.39 10.96 -12.25
C HIS A 31 4.31 9.76 -11.30
N GLU A 32 4.67 10.01 -10.05
CA GLU A 32 4.53 9.07 -8.95
C GLU A 32 3.56 9.63 -7.91
N LYS A 33 2.70 8.76 -7.37
CA LYS A 33 1.86 9.03 -6.20
C LYS A 33 2.06 7.94 -5.17
N THR A 34 2.24 8.35 -3.92
CA THR A 34 2.37 7.44 -2.78
C THR A 34 1.12 7.52 -1.91
N PHE A 35 0.65 6.37 -1.45
CA PHE A 35 -0.43 6.21 -0.50
C PHE A 35 0.10 5.44 0.70
N SER A 36 -0.27 5.85 1.91
CA SER A 36 0.03 5.12 3.12
C SER A 36 -1.02 5.45 4.17
N GLU A 37 -1.41 4.44 4.94
CA GLU A 37 -2.33 4.58 6.07
C GLU A 37 -1.97 3.59 7.18
N GLY A 38 -2.19 4.01 8.42
CA GLY A 38 -1.95 3.21 9.61
C GLY A 38 -3.23 2.90 10.38
N TYR A 39 -3.26 1.74 11.03
CA TYR A 39 -4.36 1.30 11.86
C TYR A 39 -3.84 0.85 13.23
N THR A 40 -4.46 1.34 14.30
CA THR A 40 -4.13 0.91 15.68
C THR A 40 -4.38 -0.58 15.90
N LEU A 41 -5.41 -1.14 15.24
CA LEU A 41 -5.78 -2.55 15.36
C LEU A 41 -6.20 -3.10 13.99
N THR A 42 -5.36 -3.99 13.44
CA THR A 42 -5.58 -4.70 12.17
C THR A 42 -5.04 -6.12 12.25
N THR A 43 -5.33 -6.94 11.23
CA THR A 43 -4.71 -8.24 11.00
C THR A 43 -3.81 -8.18 9.76
N ASN A 44 -3.04 -9.24 9.53
CA ASN A 44 -2.21 -9.40 8.33
C ASN A 44 -2.98 -9.84 7.06
N ASN A 45 -4.30 -10.05 7.15
CA ASN A 45 -5.18 -10.43 6.04
C ASN A 45 -6.19 -9.31 5.72
N ARG A 46 -5.83 -8.06 6.02
CA ARG A 46 -6.63 -6.90 5.66
C ARG A 46 -6.53 -6.59 4.17
#